data_AF-A0A2K0TWX6-F1
#
_entry.id   AF-A0A2K0TWX6-F1
#
_cell.length_a   1.000
_cell.length_b   1.000
_cell.length_c   1.000
_cell.angle_alpha   90.00
_cell.angle_beta   90.00
_cell.angle_gamma   90.00
#
_symmetry.space_group_name_H-M   'P 1'
#
loop_
_entity.id
_entity.type
_entity.pdbx_description
1 polymer ?
#
loop_
_entity_poly.entity_id
_entity_poly.type
_entity_poly.pdbx_seq_one_letter_code
_entity_poly.pdbx_strand_id
1 'polypeptide(L)'
;MTIAYWIAFGPHGPRTVDAPGTGARVAWGVAVGLAASLALFAGIRVAAKPSPYTMTKEYQEASNEFLKAQGADPLTGISSPGYTGKGVVQSPPKN
;
A
#
# COMPACT_ATOMS: atom_id res chain seq x y z
N MET A 1 31.03 21.20 32.11
CA MET A 1 29.74 21.01 32.81
C MET A 1 30.05 20.68 34.26
N THR A 2 29.63 21.52 35.20
CA THR A 2 29.91 21.31 36.63
C THR A 2 28.99 20.23 37.19
N ILE A 3 29.42 19.53 38.25
CA ILE A 3 28.64 18.47 38.92
C ILE A 3 27.26 18.98 39.36
N ALA A 4 27.17 20.23 39.85
CA ALA A 4 25.92 20.86 40.22
C ALA A 4 24.92 20.96 39.05
N TYR A 5 25.39 21.29 37.84
CA TYR A 5 24.54 21.34 36.65
C TYR A 5 24.06 19.96 36.23
N TRP A 6 24.90 18.92 36.35
CA TRP A 6 24.51 17.54 36.06
C TRP A 6 23.42 17.03 37.02
N ILE A 7 23.52 17.34 38.31
CA ILE A 7 22.50 16.96 39.30
C ILE A 7 21.19 17.72 39.06
N ALA A 8 21.25 19.04 38.82
CA ALA A 8 20.04 19.85 38.66
C ALA A 8 19.34 19.69 37.29
N PHE A 9 20.12 19.44 36.22
CA PHE A 9 19.65 19.50 34.84
C PHE A 9 20.04 18.33 33.93
N GLY A 10 20.71 17.30 34.46
CA GLY A 10 21.10 16.12 33.68
C GLY A 10 19.91 15.24 33.24
N PRO A 11 20.11 14.37 32.23
CA PRO A 11 19.08 13.48 31.68
C PRO A 11 18.89 12.23 32.56
N HIS A 12 18.49 12.43 33.82
CA HIS A 12 18.24 11.38 34.79
C HIS A 12 16.86 11.53 35.45
N GLY A 13 16.41 10.49 36.16
CA GLY A 13 15.09 10.46 36.79
C GLY A 13 13.95 10.75 35.79
N PRO A 14 13.06 11.71 36.08
CA PRO A 14 11.96 12.09 35.17
C PRO A 14 12.40 12.70 33.83
N ARG A 15 13.67 13.09 33.66
CA ARG A 15 14.23 13.64 32.42
C ARG A 15 15.09 12.64 31.65
N THR A 16 14.93 11.35 31.94
CA THR A 16 15.61 10.29 31.20
C THR A 16 15.22 10.38 29.73
N VAL A 17 16.24 10.40 28.87
CA VAL A 17 16.06 10.31 27.43
C VAL A 17 16.09 8.85 27.01
N ASP A 18 15.57 8.56 25.81
CA ASP A 18 15.69 7.25 25.22
C ASP A 18 17.15 6.78 25.21
N ALA A 19 17.36 5.50 25.53
CA ALA A 19 18.68 4.90 25.46
C ALA A 19 19.26 5.06 24.03
N PRO A 20 20.58 5.22 23.88
CA PRO A 20 21.21 5.27 22.57
C PRO A 20 20.80 4.06 21.71
N GLY A 21 20.39 4.33 20.47
CA GLY A 21 19.97 3.28 19.52
C GLY A 21 18.50 2.88 19.58
N THR A 22 17.69 3.45 20.49
CA THR A 22 16.24 3.19 20.55
C THR A 22 15.54 3.45 19.21
N GLY A 23 15.86 4.56 18.53
CA GLY A 23 15.27 4.87 17.22
C GLY A 23 15.57 3.82 16.15
N ALA A 24 16.82 3.33 16.08
CA ALA A 24 17.19 2.27 15.16
C ALA A 24 16.48 0.94 15.50
N ARG A 25 16.34 0.62 16.79
CA ARG A 25 15.62 -0.58 17.24
C ARG A 25 14.14 -0.55 16.85
N VAL A 26 13.49 0.59 17.01
CA VAL A 26 12.09 0.79 16.62
C VAL A 26 11.96 0.69 15.10
N ALA A 27 12.80 1.39 14.34
CA ALA A 27 12.77 1.34 12.88
C ALA A 27 12.93 -0.09 12.34
N TRP A 28 13.89 -0.86 12.88
CA TRP A 28 14.07 -2.26 12.53
C TRP A 28 12.91 -3.15 12.98
N GLY A 29 12.35 -2.91 14.16
CA GLY A 29 11.17 -3.63 14.64
C GLY A 29 9.97 -3.44 13.70
N VAL A 30 9.72 -2.20 13.27
CA VAL A 30 8.66 -1.89 12.29
C VAL A 30 8.96 -2.54 10.93
N ALA A 31 10.18 -2.44 10.43
CA ALA A 31 10.57 -3.04 9.16
C ALA A 31 10.39 -4.57 9.17
N VAL A 32 10.81 -5.25 10.25
CA VAL A 32 10.61 -6.69 10.43
C VAL A 32 9.13 -7.02 10.52
N GLY A 33 8.32 -6.24 11.24
CA GLY A 33 6.88 -6.44 11.32
C GLY A 33 6.18 -6.35 9.96
N LEU A 34 6.53 -5.35 9.15
CA LEU A 34 6.03 -5.20 7.79
C LEU A 34 6.50 -6.34 6.86
N ALA A 35 7.77 -6.73 6.96
CA ALA A 35 8.29 -7.85 6.17
C ALA A 35 7.57 -9.17 6.53
N ALA A 36 7.36 -9.43 7.82
CA ALA A 36 6.67 -10.61 8.30
C ALA A 36 5.20 -10.64 7.86
N SER A 37 4.50 -9.51 7.90
CA SER A 37 3.10 -9.43 7.45
C SER A 37 2.97 -9.66 5.94
N LEU A 38 3.86 -9.08 5.13
CA LEU A 38 3.92 -9.31 3.69
C LEU A 38 4.24 -10.76 3.36
N ALA A 39 5.21 -11.37 4.07
CA ALA A 39 5.58 -12.76 3.85
C ALA A 39 4.42 -13.71 4.19
N LEU A 40 3.71 -13.47 5.29
CA LEU A 40 2.54 -14.25 5.68
C LEU A 40 1.42 -14.11 4.64
N PHE A 41 1.10 -12.89 4.22
CA PHE A 41 0.08 -12.64 3.21
C PHE A 41 0.43 -13.31 1.87
N ALA A 42 1.67 -13.15 1.40
CA ALA A 42 2.13 -13.76 0.16
C ALA A 42 2.08 -15.30 0.24
N GLY A 43 2.53 -15.89 1.36
CA GLY A 43 2.48 -17.33 1.58
C GLY A 43 1.05 -17.90 1.48
N ILE A 44 0.08 -17.23 2.10
CA ILE A 44 -1.34 -17.62 2.01
C ILE A 44 -1.87 -17.40 0.58
N ARG A 45 -1.51 -16.27 -0.05
CA ARG A 45 -2.03 -15.88 -1.37
C ARG A 45 -1.60 -16.81 -2.50
N VAL A 46 -0.42 -17.43 -2.40
CA VAL A 46 0.09 -18.40 -3.38
C VAL A 46 -0.77 -19.67 -3.40
N ALA A 47 -1.36 -20.06 -2.27
CA ALA A 47 -2.24 -21.22 -2.18
C ALA A 47 -3.71 -20.93 -2.58
N ALA A 48 -4.04 -19.69 -2.96
CA ALA A 48 -5.40 -19.31 -3.31
C ALA A 48 -5.81 -19.85 -4.70
N LYS A 49 -7.13 -19.94 -4.91
CA LYS A 49 -7.72 -20.35 -6.20
C LYS A 49 -7.27 -19.44 -7.36
N PRO A 50 -7.26 -19.95 -8.60
CA PRO A 50 -6.94 -19.15 -9.78
C PRO A 50 -7.91 -17.97 -9.96
N SER A 51 -7.45 -16.94 -10.65
CA SER A 51 -8.25 -15.77 -11.01
C SER A 51 -9.45 -16.17 -11.87
N PRO A 52 -10.65 -15.55 -11.71
CA PRO A 52 -11.77 -15.80 -12.61
C PRO A 52 -11.45 -15.35 -14.04
N TYR A 53 -12.12 -15.95 -15.04
CA TYR A 53 -11.87 -15.66 -16.45
C TYR A 53 -12.14 -14.18 -16.83
N THR A 54 -13.00 -13.49 -16.08
CA THR A 54 -13.34 -12.07 -16.27
C THR A 54 -12.24 -11.11 -15.81
N MET A 55 -11.26 -11.61 -15.05
CA MET A 55 -10.10 -10.85 -14.60
C MET A 55 -8.94 -11.02 -15.58
N THR A 56 -9.21 -10.66 -16.83
CA THR A 56 -8.26 -10.62 -17.95
C THR A 56 -8.42 -9.29 -18.67
N LYS A 57 -7.33 -8.77 -19.25
CA LYS A 57 -7.34 -7.49 -19.96
C LYS A 57 -8.36 -7.47 -21.10
N GLU A 58 -8.44 -8.55 -21.87
CA GLU A 58 -9.29 -8.65 -23.06
C GLU A 58 -10.77 -8.60 -22.70
N TYR A 59 -11.16 -9.30 -21.62
CA TYR A 59 -12.54 -9.26 -21.13
C TYR A 59 -12.92 -7.87 -20.60
N GLN A 60 -11.97 -7.19 -19.94
CA GLN A 60 -12.17 -5.84 -19.42
C GLN A 60 -12.21 -4.78 -20.53
N GLU A 61 -11.44 -4.95 -21.60
CA GLU A 61 -11.51 -4.11 -22.80
C GLU A 61 -12.84 -4.28 -23.54
N ALA A 62 -13.33 -5.52 -23.71
CA ALA A 62 -14.67 -5.77 -24.24
C ALA A 62 -15.77 -5.17 -23.35
N SER A 63 -15.58 -5.21 -22.01
CA SER A 63 -16.49 -4.56 -21.07
C SER A 63 -16.48 -3.02 -21.24
N ASN A 64 -15.31 -2.43 -21.50
CA ASN A 64 -15.20 -1.00 -21.79
C ASN A 64 -15.96 -0.61 -23.07
N GLU A 65 -15.88 -1.41 -24.14
CA GLU A 65 -16.63 -1.16 -25.38
C GLU A 65 -18.14 -1.20 -25.14
N PHE A 66 -18.60 -2.20 -24.38
CA PHE A 66 -19.99 -2.31 -23.98
C PHE A 66 -20.47 -1.12 -23.14
N LEU A 67 -19.67 -0.67 -22.17
CA LEU A 67 -19.99 0.48 -21.33
C LEU A 67 -20.09 1.79 -22.14
N LYS A 68 -19.20 1.97 -23.11
CA LYS A 68 -19.28 3.10 -24.06
C LYS A 68 -20.52 3.04 -24.93
N ALA A 69 -20.88 1.85 -25.42
CA ALA A 69 -22.09 1.65 -26.21
C ALA A 69 -23.37 1.99 -25.42
N GLN A 70 -23.35 1.79 -24.10
CA GLN A 70 -24.46 2.15 -23.21
C GLN A 70 -24.44 3.61 -22.74
N GLY A 71 -23.38 4.37 -23.05
CA GLY A 71 -23.21 5.74 -22.53
C GLY A 71 -22.99 5.77 -21.01
N ALA A 72 -22.35 4.75 -20.44
CA ALA A 72 -22.08 4.68 -19.01
C ALA A 72 -21.10 5.78 -18.57
N ASP A 73 -21.43 6.44 -17.45
CA ASP A 73 -20.68 7.57 -16.89
C ASP A 73 -20.27 8.65 -17.93
N PRO A 74 -21.25 9.38 -18.48
CA PRO A 74 -21.03 10.34 -19.56
C PRO A 74 -20.48 11.70 -19.10
N LEU A 75 -20.46 11.98 -17.79
CA LEU A 75 -20.01 13.27 -17.26
C LEU A 75 -18.52 13.26 -16.95
N THR A 76 -18.02 12.19 -16.33
CA THR A 76 -16.63 12.12 -15.83
C THR A 76 -15.90 10.84 -16.21
N GLY A 77 -16.62 9.81 -16.61
CA GLY A 77 -16.06 8.48 -16.81
C GLY A 77 -15.92 8.09 -18.26
N ILE A 78 -16.05 6.78 -18.50
CA ILE A 78 -15.59 6.13 -19.72
C ILE A 78 -16.25 6.64 -21.01
N SER A 79 -17.46 7.20 -20.90
CA SER A 79 -18.20 7.78 -22.05
C SER A 79 -18.14 9.30 -22.09
N SER A 80 -17.40 9.95 -21.19
CA SER A 80 -17.31 11.41 -21.17
C SER A 80 -16.44 11.96 -22.32
N PRO A 81 -16.77 13.13 -22.87
CA PRO A 81 -15.91 13.80 -23.84
C PRO A 81 -14.52 14.03 -23.24
N GLY A 82 -13.47 13.56 -23.90
CA GLY A 82 -12.08 13.74 -23.46
C GLY A 82 -11.59 12.77 -22.37
N TYR A 83 -12.33 11.69 -22.07
CA TYR A 83 -11.85 10.65 -21.15
C TYR A 83 -10.57 9.97 -21.68
N THR A 84 -9.51 9.94 -20.87
CA THR A 84 -8.19 9.35 -21.21
C THR A 84 -7.79 8.17 -20.32
N GLY A 85 -8.67 7.75 -19.40
CA GLY A 85 -8.39 6.64 -18.49
C GLY A 85 -8.52 5.26 -19.14
N LYS A 86 -8.10 4.21 -18.42
CA LYS A 86 -8.14 2.82 -18.87
C LYS A 86 -9.52 2.14 -18.69
N GLY A 87 -10.53 2.88 -18.20
CA GLY A 87 -11.83 2.31 -17.87
C GLY A 87 -11.71 1.25 -16.76
N VAL A 88 -12.36 0.10 -16.96
CA VAL A 88 -12.36 -1.01 -15.98
C VAL A 88 -11.14 -1.93 -16.07
N VAL A 89 -10.16 -1.62 -16.90
CA VAL A 89 -8.97 -2.46 -17.11
C VAL A 89 -8.01 -2.36 -15.91
N GLN A 90 -7.86 -3.48 -15.21
CA GLN A 90 -7.00 -3.65 -14.04
C GLN A 90 -6.15 -4.93 -14.10
N SER A 91 -6.55 -5.90 -14.93
CA SER A 91 -5.89 -7.21 -15.00
C SER A 91 -4.86 -7.28 -16.13
N PRO A 92 -3.83 -8.14 -15.99
CA PRO A 92 -2.89 -8.41 -17.07
C PRO A 92 -3.58 -9.12 -18.25
N PRO A 93 -2.92 -9.16 -19.43
CA PRO A 93 -3.36 -9.97 -20.56
C PRO A 93 -3.55 -11.43 -20.20
N LYS A 94 -4.46 -12.11 -20.90
CA LYS A 94 -4.66 -13.55 -20.76
C LYS A 94 -3.49 -14.31 -21.40
N ASN A 95 -2.41 -14.48 -20.62
CA ASN A 95 -1.16 -15.17 -20.97
C ASN A 95 -0.48 -14.68 -22.24
#